data_AF-Q2KHU1-F1
#
_entry.id   AF-Q2KHU1-F1
#
_cell.length_a   1.000
_cell.length_b   1.000
_cell.length_c   1.000
_cell.angle_alpha   90.00
_cell.angle_beta   90.00
_cell.angle_gamma   90.00
#
_symmetry.space_group_name_H-M   'P 1'
#
loop_
_entity.id
_entity.type
_entity.pdbx_description
1 polymer ?
#
loop_
_entity_poly.entity_id
_entity_poly.type
_entity_poly.pdbx_seq_one_letter_code
_entity_poly.pdbx_strand_id
1 'polypeptide(L)'
;MGKVRSLRARVHQVAVRPTGEAAPGLASPAREVAPLQASTGGVAGKELACLNADVFAGTTIDPSALVQQLDVETRSVTSIRRGAEAKTVLPKKEKLKLRRERWLQKIEAIKLAEQKLKAERRRRATVVVGDLQPLRDALPELLELEAGGRRPPTRRAASRPRPAELSRMSAMQRLQLLEEERTRFQELLASPAYRASPLLAIGRQLAEQMQLEGGGQP
;
A
#
# COMPACT_ATOMS: atom_id res chain seq x y z
N MET A 1 -31.90 14.12 51.76
CA MET A 1 -31.79 13.88 50.30
C MET A 1 -30.44 13.25 49.99
N GLY A 2 -30.34 11.92 50.10
CA GLY A 2 -29.07 11.18 49.99
C GLY A 2 -28.67 10.94 48.53
N LYS A 3 -27.39 11.16 48.19
CA LYS A 3 -26.85 10.87 46.86
C LYS A 3 -26.66 9.36 46.71
N VAL A 4 -27.46 8.74 45.84
CA VAL A 4 -27.33 7.34 45.45
C VAL A 4 -25.98 7.17 44.74
N ARG A 5 -25.05 6.42 45.35
CA ARG A 5 -23.78 6.05 44.72
C ARG A 5 -24.07 4.96 43.70
N SER A 6 -23.88 5.25 42.41
CA SER A 6 -23.95 4.21 41.38
C SER A 6 -22.78 3.24 41.53
N LEU A 7 -23.10 1.96 41.66
CA LEU A 7 -22.11 0.88 41.65
C LEU A 7 -21.52 0.78 40.24
N ARG A 8 -20.31 1.31 40.05
CA ARG A 8 -19.55 1.07 38.81
C ARG A 8 -19.15 -0.40 38.77
N ALA A 9 -19.71 -1.14 37.82
CA ALA A 9 -19.26 -2.49 37.50
C ALA A 9 -17.81 -2.42 37.00
N ARG A 10 -16.90 -3.16 37.65
CA ARG A 10 -15.54 -3.36 37.16
C ARG A 10 -15.59 -4.40 36.06
N VAL A 11 -15.46 -3.96 34.80
CA VAL A 11 -15.34 -4.86 33.66
C VAL A 11 -13.86 -5.24 33.52
N HIS A 12 -13.44 -6.28 34.24
CA HIS A 12 -12.24 -7.02 33.86
C HIS A 12 -12.70 -8.17 32.96
N GLN A 13 -12.34 -8.10 31.68
CA GLN A 13 -12.46 -9.26 30.81
C GLN A 13 -11.32 -10.23 31.18
N VAL A 14 -11.69 -11.42 31.64
CA VAL A 14 -10.78 -12.54 31.87
C VAL A 14 -10.21 -12.98 30.53
N ALA A 15 -8.90 -13.16 30.44
CA ALA A 15 -8.25 -13.67 29.24
C ALA A 15 -8.76 -15.07 28.92
N VAL A 16 -9.34 -15.25 27.73
CA VAL A 16 -9.69 -16.56 27.18
C VAL A 16 -8.41 -17.36 27.01
N ARG A 17 -8.24 -18.38 27.85
CA ARG A 17 -7.24 -19.43 27.67
C ARG A 17 -7.78 -20.38 26.59
N PRO A 18 -7.05 -20.65 25.49
CA PRO A 18 -7.46 -21.72 24.59
C PRO A 18 -7.30 -23.05 25.33
N THR A 19 -8.42 -23.75 25.46
CA THR A 19 -8.50 -25.12 25.97
C THR A 19 -7.66 -26.03 25.08
N GLY A 20 -6.55 -26.53 25.64
CA GLY A 20 -6.01 -27.84 25.33
C GLY A 20 -6.06 -28.64 26.63
N GLU A 21 -6.80 -29.73 26.64
CA GLU A 21 -6.88 -30.67 27.77
C GLU A 21 -5.50 -31.14 28.21
N ALA A 22 -5.23 -31.04 29.52
CA ALA A 22 -4.79 -32.13 30.40
C ALA A 22 -4.01 -31.55 31.60
N ALA A 23 -4.55 -31.75 32.79
CA ALA A 23 -3.82 -31.81 34.06
C ALA A 23 -4.23 -33.16 34.72
N PRO A 24 -3.48 -33.74 35.69
CA PRO A 24 -2.47 -33.10 36.54
C PRO A 24 -1.18 -33.93 36.74
N GLY A 25 -0.09 -33.29 37.19
CA GLY A 25 1.05 -34.05 37.72
C GLY A 25 2.35 -33.27 37.88
N LEU A 26 2.60 -32.88 39.13
CA LEU A 26 3.89 -32.80 39.84
C LEU A 26 5.21 -32.56 39.06
N ALA A 27 5.93 -31.56 39.59
CA ALA A 27 7.38 -31.48 39.71
C ALA A 27 8.22 -31.18 38.45
N SER A 28 8.81 -29.98 38.45
CA SER A 28 10.07 -29.71 37.77
C SER A 28 11.16 -30.65 38.31
N PRO A 29 12.04 -31.16 37.43
CA PRO A 29 13.39 -30.61 37.44
C PRO A 29 14.02 -30.44 36.05
N ALA A 30 15.09 -29.65 36.07
CA ALA A 30 15.99 -29.29 35.00
C ALA A 30 16.42 -30.43 34.05
N ARG A 31 16.39 -30.15 32.74
CA ARG A 31 17.47 -30.40 31.74
C ARG A 31 17.02 -29.79 30.40
N GLU A 32 17.69 -28.75 29.88
CA GLU A 32 18.70 -28.87 28.81
C GLU A 32 18.18 -29.68 27.61
N VAL A 33 17.85 -29.03 26.48
CA VAL A 33 18.20 -29.42 25.08
C VAL A 33 17.92 -28.24 24.14
N ALA A 34 18.87 -28.04 23.23
CA ALA A 34 19.10 -26.99 22.25
C ALA A 34 17.96 -26.65 21.23
N PRO A 35 18.05 -25.49 20.56
CA PRO A 35 17.20 -25.11 19.44
C PRO A 35 17.49 -25.92 18.16
N LEU A 36 16.41 -26.27 17.46
CA LEU A 36 16.39 -26.91 16.15
C LEU A 36 17.11 -26.05 15.11
N GLN A 37 18.12 -26.66 14.49
CA GLN A 37 18.78 -26.15 13.29
C GLN A 37 17.85 -26.24 12.08
N ALA A 38 17.86 -25.18 11.27
CA ALA A 38 17.36 -25.21 9.91
C ALA A 38 18.36 -25.94 9.01
N SER A 39 17.81 -26.84 8.21
CA SER A 39 18.43 -27.61 7.15
C SER A 39 19.16 -26.73 6.13
N THR A 40 20.46 -27.00 5.93
CA THR A 40 21.07 -27.02 4.59
C THR A 40 22.01 -28.21 4.55
N GLY A 41 21.89 -29.01 3.49
CA GLY A 41 22.48 -30.34 3.42
C GLY A 41 23.98 -30.34 3.12
N GLY A 42 24.55 -31.54 3.30
CA GLY A 42 25.59 -32.05 2.41
C GLY A 42 27.03 -32.00 2.95
N VAL A 43 27.46 -33.17 3.41
CA VAL A 43 28.84 -33.70 3.32
C VAL A 43 29.84 -33.25 4.41
N ALA A 44 30.60 -34.25 4.88
CA ALA A 44 31.81 -34.19 5.70
C ALA A 44 31.65 -34.09 7.22
N GLY A 45 30.98 -35.08 7.82
CA GLY A 45 31.26 -35.49 9.20
C GLY A 45 32.64 -36.15 9.30
N LYS A 46 33.72 -35.36 9.33
CA LYS A 46 35.08 -35.77 9.73
C LYS A 46 36.11 -34.63 9.83
N GLU A 47 35.72 -33.39 10.15
CA GLU A 47 36.68 -32.26 10.22
C GLU A 47 36.57 -31.43 11.52
N LEU A 48 35.66 -31.80 12.44
CA LEU A 48 35.34 -30.99 13.63
C LEU A 48 35.96 -31.49 14.94
N ALA A 49 36.95 -32.40 14.87
CA ALA A 49 37.66 -32.91 16.05
C ALA A 49 38.94 -32.11 16.39
N CYS A 50 39.41 -31.23 15.49
CA CYS A 50 40.67 -30.48 15.68
C CYS A 50 40.48 -28.98 15.96
N LEU A 51 39.24 -28.48 16.07
CA LEU A 51 38.99 -27.04 16.19
C LEU A 51 38.94 -26.51 17.63
N ASN A 52 39.14 -27.35 18.64
CA ASN A 52 38.91 -26.98 20.05
C ASN A 52 40.18 -26.94 20.92
N ALA A 53 41.37 -27.00 20.33
CA ALA A 53 42.60 -26.73 21.06
C ALA A 53 43.38 -25.62 20.34
N ASP A 54 43.32 -24.43 20.94
CA ASP A 54 44.33 -23.39 20.79
C ASP A 54 44.56 -22.81 19.39
N VAL A 55 43.49 -22.34 18.75
CA VAL A 55 43.54 -21.53 17.52
C VAL A 55 44.36 -20.24 17.69
N PHE A 56 44.50 -19.73 18.93
CA PHE A 56 45.17 -18.46 19.25
C PHE A 56 46.40 -18.59 20.16
N ALA A 57 46.86 -19.80 20.50
CA ALA A 57 47.97 -19.97 21.44
C ALA A 57 49.29 -19.32 21.00
N GLY A 58 49.49 -19.12 19.70
CA GLY A 58 50.67 -18.47 19.14
C GLY A 58 50.50 -16.98 18.83
N THR A 59 49.32 -16.38 19.03
CA THR A 59 49.10 -14.99 18.63
C THR A 59 49.48 -14.02 19.74
N THR A 60 50.63 -13.38 19.59
CA THR A 60 51.04 -12.22 20.40
C THR A 60 50.36 -10.97 19.86
N ILE A 61 49.26 -10.55 20.46
CA ILE A 61 48.55 -9.32 20.09
C ILE A 61 49.09 -8.18 20.95
N ASP A 62 49.71 -7.19 20.31
CA ASP A 62 50.23 -6.01 20.99
C ASP A 62 49.06 -5.13 21.46
N PRO A 63 48.96 -4.75 22.76
CA PRO A 63 47.81 -4.03 23.30
C PRO A 63 47.60 -2.65 22.64
N SER A 64 48.66 -2.06 22.10
CA SER A 64 48.65 -0.82 21.31
C SER A 64 47.75 -0.94 20.07
N ALA A 65 47.73 -2.10 19.42
CA ALA A 65 46.95 -2.36 18.21
C ALA A 65 45.46 -2.58 18.49
N LEU A 66 45.09 -2.86 19.75
CA LEU A 66 43.71 -2.98 20.20
C LEU A 66 43.07 -1.61 20.49
N VAL A 67 43.86 -0.54 20.57
CA VAL A 67 43.35 0.82 20.71
C VAL A 67 42.87 1.30 19.34
N GLN A 68 41.65 0.90 18.98
CA GLN A 68 40.97 1.45 17.82
C GLN A 68 40.59 2.91 18.11
N GLN A 69 41.47 3.85 17.72
CA GLN A 69 41.18 5.28 17.66
C GLN A 69 40.15 5.49 16.54
N LEU A 70 38.87 5.35 16.87
CA LEU A 70 37.78 5.61 15.94
C LEU A 70 37.66 7.13 15.74
N ASP A 71 38.17 7.63 14.62
CA ASP A 71 37.93 9.00 14.18
C ASP A 71 36.42 9.27 14.15
N VAL A 72 36.02 10.22 14.99
CA VAL A 72 34.62 10.54 15.31
C VAL A 72 33.82 10.89 14.06
N GLU A 73 34.47 11.34 12.98
CA GLU A 73 33.85 11.79 11.74
C GLU A 73 33.32 10.67 10.84
N THR A 74 33.80 9.42 10.98
CA THR A 74 33.32 8.29 10.16
C THR A 74 32.16 7.52 10.81
N ARG A 75 31.75 7.90 12.03
CA ARG A 75 30.52 7.38 12.63
C ARG A 75 29.31 7.95 11.90
N SER A 76 28.67 7.08 11.13
CA SER A 76 27.28 7.15 10.67
C SER A 76 26.49 8.36 11.19
N VAL A 77 26.29 9.37 10.35
CA VAL A 77 25.48 10.59 10.62
C VAL A 77 24.06 10.26 11.14
N THR A 78 23.59 9.03 10.92
CA THR A 78 22.30 8.50 11.35
C THR A 78 22.18 8.24 12.86
N SER A 79 23.28 7.95 13.57
CA SER A 79 23.25 7.72 15.03
C SER A 79 23.33 9.02 15.84
N ILE A 80 23.93 10.08 15.26
CA ILE A 80 24.09 11.40 15.90
C ILE A 80 22.75 12.15 15.97
N ARG A 81 21.89 12.08 14.94
CA ARG A 81 20.59 12.80 14.96
C ARG A 81 19.62 12.33 16.05
N ARG A 82 19.74 11.09 16.55
CA ARG A 82 18.83 10.58 17.58
C ARG A 82 19.22 11.04 19.00
N GLY A 83 20.43 11.58 19.18
CA GLY A 83 20.96 12.05 20.46
C GLY A 83 21.25 13.55 20.52
N ALA A 84 21.26 14.26 19.38
CA ALA A 84 21.64 15.68 19.29
C ALA A 84 20.49 16.68 19.53
N GLU A 85 19.29 16.23 19.89
CA GLU A 85 18.38 17.12 20.61
C GLU A 85 18.84 17.10 22.06
N ALA A 86 19.81 17.98 22.37
CA ALA A 86 20.09 18.37 23.75
C ALA A 86 18.73 18.50 24.42
N LYS A 87 18.48 17.71 25.47
CA LYS A 87 17.20 17.63 26.18
C LYS A 87 16.96 18.99 26.86
N THR A 88 16.70 20.02 26.06
CA THR A 88 16.15 21.28 26.52
C THR A 88 14.90 20.87 27.25
N VAL A 89 14.84 21.23 28.53
CA VAL A 89 13.72 20.84 29.38
C VAL A 89 12.53 21.64 28.89
N LEU A 90 11.87 21.14 27.85
CA LEU A 90 10.72 21.80 27.26
C LEU A 90 9.64 21.93 28.34
N PRO A 91 8.92 23.06 28.38
CA PRO A 91 7.81 23.24 29.30
C PRO A 91 6.76 22.14 29.11
N LYS A 92 6.10 21.74 30.21
CA LYS A 92 5.12 20.64 30.24
C LYS A 92 4.03 20.76 29.15
N LYS A 93 3.63 22.00 28.81
CA LYS A 93 2.66 22.29 27.75
C LYS A 93 3.16 21.85 26.36
N GLU A 94 4.41 22.14 26.03
CA GLU A 94 5.01 21.77 24.74
C GLU A 94 5.21 20.25 24.64
N LYS A 95 5.67 19.61 25.72
CA LYS A 95 5.78 18.14 25.77
C LYS A 95 4.44 17.44 25.54
N LEU A 96 3.35 17.99 26.08
CA LEU A 96 2.01 17.43 25.87
C LEU A 96 1.53 17.61 24.42
N LYS A 97 1.80 18.78 23.81
CA LYS A 97 1.49 19.05 22.39
C LYS A 97 2.25 18.09 21.48
N LEU A 98 3.57 17.96 21.67
CA LEU A 98 4.40 17.02 20.93
C LEU A 98 3.92 15.57 21.07
N ARG A 99 3.50 15.16 22.28
CA ARG A 99 2.93 13.82 22.47
C ARG A 99 1.63 13.63 21.68
N ARG A 100 0.76 14.63 21.66
CA ARG A 100 -0.49 14.60 20.88
C ARG A 100 -0.21 14.55 19.38
N GLU A 101 0.69 15.39 18.89
CA GLU A 101 1.08 15.46 17.48
C GLU A 101 1.70 14.13 17.02
N ARG A 102 2.67 13.60 17.78
CA ARG A 102 3.26 12.27 17.49
C ARG A 102 2.21 11.17 17.50
N TRP A 103 1.22 11.26 18.38
CA TRP A 103 0.12 10.29 18.41
C TRP A 103 -0.80 10.43 17.18
N LEU A 104 -1.16 11.65 16.78
CA LEU A 104 -1.95 11.90 15.56
C LEU A 104 -1.20 11.44 14.32
N GLN A 105 0.08 11.77 14.19
CA GLN A 105 0.95 11.29 13.12
C GLN A 105 1.00 9.76 13.06
N LYS A 106 1.09 9.09 14.21
CA LYS A 106 1.03 7.62 14.27
C LYS A 106 -0.31 7.07 13.78
N ILE A 107 -1.43 7.70 14.18
CA ILE A 107 -2.77 7.30 13.71
C ILE A 107 -2.88 7.49 12.19
N GLU A 108 -2.43 8.62 11.67
CA GLU A 108 -2.47 8.91 10.24
C GLU A 108 -1.60 7.94 9.44
N ALA A 109 -0.39 7.64 9.92
CA ALA A 109 0.49 6.66 9.30
C ALA A 109 -0.16 5.26 9.23
N ILE A 110 -0.83 4.82 10.31
CA ILE A 110 -1.57 3.55 10.33
C ILE A 110 -2.71 3.57 9.31
N LYS A 111 -3.52 4.62 9.29
CA LYS A 111 -4.63 4.76 8.34
C LYS A 111 -4.15 4.71 6.89
N LEU A 112 -3.07 5.42 6.58
CA LEU A 112 -2.47 5.42 5.24
C LEU A 112 -1.95 4.02 4.87
N ALA A 113 -1.28 3.34 5.79
CA ALA A 113 -0.80 1.96 5.58
C ALA A 113 -1.96 0.98 5.34
N GLU A 114 -3.04 1.06 6.13
CA GLU A 114 -4.24 0.24 5.95
C GLU A 114 -4.93 0.49 4.61
N GLN A 115 -5.02 1.75 4.18
CA GLN A 115 -5.57 2.11 2.88
C GLN A 115 -4.74 1.52 1.73
N LYS A 116 -3.40 1.65 1.80
CA LYS A 116 -2.49 1.06 0.81
C LYS A 116 -2.66 -0.46 0.74
N LEU A 117 -2.68 -1.13 1.89
CA LEU A 117 -2.86 -2.57 1.99
C LEU A 117 -4.21 -3.01 1.39
N LYS A 118 -5.30 -2.30 1.69
CA LYS A 118 -6.62 -2.57 1.10
C LYS A 118 -6.63 -2.37 -0.41
N ALA A 119 -6.00 -1.32 -0.91
CA ALA A 119 -5.87 -1.07 -2.34
C ALA A 119 -5.06 -2.18 -3.03
N GLU A 120 -3.95 -2.59 -2.43
CA GLU A 120 -3.13 -3.69 -2.91
C GLU A 120 -3.89 -5.02 -2.92
N ARG A 121 -4.64 -5.36 -1.86
CA ARG A 121 -5.51 -6.54 -1.84
C ARG A 121 -6.55 -6.52 -2.95
N ARG A 122 -7.17 -5.36 -3.21
CA ARG A 122 -8.13 -5.21 -4.31
C ARG A 122 -7.47 -5.44 -5.66
N ARG A 123 -6.29 -4.88 -5.88
CA ARG A 123 -5.50 -5.08 -7.10
C ARG A 123 -5.10 -6.54 -7.27
N ARG A 124 -4.59 -7.20 -6.23
CA ARG A 124 -4.25 -8.63 -6.27
C ARG A 124 -5.46 -9.52 -6.52
N ALA A 125 -6.63 -9.14 -6.02
CA ALA A 125 -7.88 -9.88 -6.24
C ALA A 125 -8.40 -9.74 -7.67
N THR A 126 -8.16 -8.60 -8.32
CA THR A 126 -8.48 -8.42 -9.74
C THR A 126 -7.30 -8.86 -10.60
N VAL A 127 -7.46 -9.90 -11.42
CA VAL A 127 -6.43 -10.28 -12.41
C VAL A 127 -6.43 -9.24 -13.53
N VAL A 128 -5.85 -8.07 -13.27
CA VAL A 128 -5.69 -7.00 -14.26
C VAL A 128 -4.32 -7.15 -14.87
N VAL A 129 -4.27 -7.63 -16.11
CA VAL A 129 -3.05 -7.58 -16.93
C VAL A 129 -2.65 -6.11 -17.07
N GLY A 130 -1.51 -5.73 -16.49
CA GLY A 130 -0.95 -4.38 -16.63
C GLY A 130 -1.20 -3.41 -15.45
N ASP A 131 -1.38 -3.88 -14.21
CA ASP A 131 -1.28 -2.97 -13.06
C ASP A 131 0.13 -2.34 -13.01
N LEU A 132 0.22 -1.04 -13.29
CA LEU A 132 1.48 -0.29 -13.29
C LEU A 132 1.87 0.20 -11.89
N GLN A 133 0.99 0.04 -10.89
CA GLN A 133 1.29 0.58 -9.57
C GLN A 133 2.46 -0.09 -8.86
N PRO A 134 2.68 -1.43 -8.94
CA PRO A 134 3.89 -2.05 -8.41
C PRO A 134 5.17 -1.45 -8.99
N LEU A 135 5.19 -1.07 -10.27
CA LEU A 135 6.33 -0.40 -10.90
C LEU A 135 6.52 1.03 -10.36
N ARG A 136 5.43 1.79 -10.19
CA ARG A 136 5.47 3.14 -9.62
C ARG A 136 5.93 3.15 -8.16
N ASP A 137 5.54 2.14 -7.39
CA ASP A 137 5.92 2.02 -5.98
C ASP A 137 7.39 1.58 -5.83
N ALA A 138 7.90 0.75 -6.75
CA ALA A 138 9.29 0.31 -6.77
C ALA A 138 10.27 1.34 -7.37
N LEU A 139 9.80 2.22 -8.25
CA LEU A 139 10.63 3.19 -8.98
C LEU A 139 10.01 4.60 -8.88
N PRO A 140 10.31 5.36 -7.80
CA PRO A 140 9.77 6.72 -7.62
C PRO A 140 10.18 7.67 -8.76
N GLU A 141 11.31 7.44 -9.41
CA GLU A 141 11.81 8.21 -10.57
C GLU A 141 10.88 8.16 -11.79
N LEU A 142 10.05 7.12 -11.94
CA LEU A 142 9.07 7.04 -13.03
C LEU A 142 7.99 8.13 -12.93
N LEU A 143 7.73 8.66 -11.73
CA LEU A 143 6.73 9.72 -11.54
C LEU A 143 7.16 11.02 -12.20
N GLU A 144 8.46 11.33 -12.13
CA GLU A 144 9.06 12.54 -12.73
C GLU A 144 9.09 12.43 -14.26
N LEU A 145 9.37 11.23 -14.77
CA LEU A 145 9.40 10.95 -16.20
C LEU A 145 8.00 10.96 -16.84
N GLU A 146 6.96 10.48 -16.16
CA GLU A 146 5.58 10.55 -16.67
C GLU A 146 5.06 12.00 -16.77
N ALA A 147 5.50 12.88 -15.87
CA ALA A 147 5.06 14.27 -15.84
C ALA A 147 5.49 15.06 -17.09
N GLY A 148 6.61 14.71 -17.72
CA GLY A 148 7.12 15.37 -18.93
C GLY A 148 6.50 14.89 -20.25
N GLY A 149 5.82 13.74 -20.27
CA GLY A 149 5.41 13.05 -21.51
C GLY A 149 3.94 13.16 -21.91
N ARG A 150 3.07 13.79 -21.11
CA ARG A 150 1.63 13.82 -21.38
C ARG A 150 1.26 14.78 -22.50
N ARG A 151 1.20 14.28 -23.73
CA ARG A 151 0.49 14.93 -24.85
C ARG A 151 -1.02 14.87 -24.56
N PRO A 152 -1.77 15.99 -24.66
CA PRO A 152 -3.20 15.99 -24.39
C PRO A 152 -3.93 15.10 -25.41
N PRO A 153 -4.95 14.34 -24.98
CA PRO A 153 -5.76 13.55 -25.90
C PRO A 153 -6.50 14.51 -26.85
N THR A 154 -6.27 14.34 -28.15
CA THR A 154 -6.99 15.04 -29.21
C THR A 154 -8.49 15.00 -28.92
N ARG A 155 -9.08 16.19 -28.81
CA ARG A 155 -10.49 16.41 -28.50
C ARG A 155 -11.32 15.94 -29.70
N ARG A 156 -11.66 14.65 -29.75
CA ARG A 156 -12.72 14.16 -30.65
C ARG A 156 -14.02 14.87 -30.26
N ALA A 157 -14.67 15.51 -31.24
CA ALA A 157 -15.95 16.20 -31.10
C ALA A 157 -17.04 15.15 -30.89
N ALA A 158 -17.22 14.71 -29.65
CA ALA A 158 -18.18 13.67 -29.35
C ALA A 158 -19.57 14.30 -29.14
N SER A 159 -20.49 14.03 -30.07
CA SER A 159 -21.94 14.23 -29.87
C SER A 159 -22.51 13.39 -28.70
N ARG A 160 -21.74 12.40 -28.22
CA ARG A 160 -22.08 11.54 -27.09
C ARG A 160 -21.21 11.85 -25.88
N PRO A 161 -21.78 11.90 -24.66
CA PRO A 161 -20.99 12.08 -23.47
C PRO A 161 -20.02 10.91 -23.30
N ARG A 162 -18.75 11.21 -23.07
CA ARG A 162 -17.73 10.18 -22.81
C ARG A 162 -18.09 9.43 -21.52
N PRO A 163 -17.66 8.17 -21.36
CA PRO A 163 -17.86 7.43 -20.09
C PRO A 163 -17.37 8.21 -18.85
N ALA A 164 -16.31 9.01 -19.01
CA ALA A 164 -15.79 9.90 -17.97
C ALA A 164 -16.72 11.07 -17.63
N GLU A 165 -17.56 11.52 -18.56
CA GLU A 165 -18.54 12.60 -18.38
C GLU A 165 -19.80 12.07 -17.70
N LEU A 166 -20.27 10.87 -18.07
CA LEU A 166 -21.41 10.21 -17.44
C LEU A 166 -21.23 10.01 -15.93
N SER A 167 -20.01 9.68 -15.49
CA SER A 167 -19.68 9.52 -14.06
C SER A 167 -19.82 10.83 -13.26
N ARG A 168 -19.74 11.99 -13.90
CA ARG A 168 -19.82 13.31 -13.25
C ARG A 168 -21.25 13.83 -13.15
N MET A 169 -22.17 13.29 -13.97
CA MET A 169 -23.57 13.73 -14.05
C MET A 169 -24.42 13.19 -12.90
N SER A 170 -25.50 13.91 -12.58
CA SER A 170 -26.53 13.43 -11.64
C SER A 170 -27.30 12.25 -12.22
N ALA A 171 -27.86 11.39 -11.36
CA ALA A 171 -28.64 10.23 -11.79
C ALA A 171 -29.83 10.61 -12.70
N MET A 172 -30.51 11.72 -12.39
CA MET A 172 -31.64 12.22 -13.19
C MET A 172 -31.20 12.64 -14.60
N GLN A 173 -30.06 13.32 -14.71
CA GLN A 173 -29.50 13.73 -16.01
C GLN A 173 -29.10 12.52 -16.87
N ARG A 174 -28.63 11.43 -16.24
CA ARG A 174 -28.34 10.18 -16.97
C ARG A 174 -29.62 9.54 -17.52
N LEU A 175 -30.71 9.55 -16.75
CA LEU A 175 -32.00 9.02 -17.22
C LEU A 175 -32.52 9.81 -18.42
N GLN A 176 -32.42 11.14 -18.39
CA GLN A 176 -32.81 12.00 -19.52
C GLN A 176 -32.05 11.64 -20.81
N LEU A 177 -30.72 11.47 -20.73
CA LEU A 177 -29.93 11.05 -21.89
C LEU A 177 -30.36 9.68 -22.42
N LEU A 178 -30.70 8.73 -21.54
CA LEU A 178 -31.19 7.42 -21.97
C LEU A 178 -32.56 7.51 -22.64
N GLU A 179 -33.44 8.40 -22.16
CA GLU A 179 -34.72 8.67 -22.78
C GLU A 179 -34.56 9.29 -24.18
N GLU A 180 -33.65 10.25 -24.34
CA GLU A 180 -33.30 10.83 -25.65
C GLU A 180 -32.73 9.81 -26.63
N GLU A 181 -31.84 8.93 -26.17
CA GLU A 181 -31.30 7.86 -27.03
C GLU A 181 -32.38 6.83 -27.39
N ARG A 182 -33.30 6.54 -26.46
CA ARG A 182 -34.44 5.65 -26.74
C ARG A 182 -35.35 6.25 -27.81
N THR A 183 -35.66 7.54 -27.76
CA THR A 183 -36.51 8.18 -28.78
C THR A 183 -35.80 8.22 -30.13
N ARG A 184 -34.52 8.64 -30.19
CA ARG A 184 -33.70 8.61 -31.41
C ARG A 184 -33.66 7.22 -32.04
N PHE A 185 -33.52 6.17 -31.22
CA PHE A 185 -33.48 4.80 -31.72
C PHE A 185 -34.85 4.33 -32.23
N GLN A 186 -35.94 4.69 -31.55
CA GLN A 186 -37.29 4.40 -32.02
C GLN A 186 -37.58 5.08 -33.37
N GLU A 187 -37.16 6.33 -33.54
CA GLU A 187 -37.26 7.05 -34.82
C GLU A 187 -36.44 6.37 -35.93
N LEU A 188 -35.20 5.96 -35.64
CA LEU A 188 -34.38 5.21 -36.59
C LEU A 188 -35.05 3.90 -37.02
N LEU A 189 -35.62 3.16 -36.06
CA LEU A 189 -36.37 1.93 -36.34
C LEU A 189 -37.68 2.19 -37.08
N ALA A 190 -38.27 3.37 -36.95
CA ALA A 190 -39.45 3.78 -37.71
C ALA A 190 -39.10 4.18 -39.15
N SER A 191 -37.85 4.56 -39.42
CA SER A 191 -37.43 5.00 -40.75
C SER A 191 -37.50 3.87 -41.79
N PRO A 192 -38.19 4.09 -42.93
CA PRO A 192 -38.31 3.06 -43.97
C PRO A 192 -36.97 2.67 -44.59
N ALA A 193 -36.04 3.62 -44.71
CA ALA A 193 -34.71 3.39 -45.28
C ALA A 193 -33.88 2.40 -44.44
N TYR A 194 -33.94 2.52 -43.11
CA TYR A 194 -33.27 1.59 -42.21
C TYR A 194 -33.93 0.21 -42.22
N ARG A 195 -35.27 0.14 -42.30
CA ARG A 195 -36.00 -1.14 -42.40
C ARG A 195 -35.72 -1.88 -43.69
N ALA A 196 -35.61 -1.18 -44.82
CA ALA A 196 -35.35 -1.80 -46.12
C ALA A 196 -33.91 -2.33 -46.23
N SER A 197 -32.92 -1.55 -45.78
CA SER A 197 -31.51 -1.93 -45.88
C SER A 197 -30.67 -1.30 -44.75
N PRO A 198 -30.56 -1.97 -43.57
CA PRO A 198 -29.94 -1.37 -42.39
C PRO A 198 -28.44 -1.11 -42.59
N LEU A 199 -27.72 -2.04 -43.23
CA LEU A 199 -26.28 -1.90 -43.47
C LEU A 199 -25.94 -0.71 -44.37
N LEU A 200 -26.75 -0.45 -45.41
CA LEU A 200 -26.55 0.68 -46.31
C LEU A 200 -26.85 2.02 -45.61
N ALA A 201 -27.91 2.07 -44.80
CA ALA A 201 -28.25 3.26 -44.01
C ALA A 201 -27.11 3.62 -43.03
N ILE A 202 -26.57 2.62 -42.31
CA ILE A 202 -25.43 2.82 -41.41
C ILE A 202 -24.19 3.28 -42.20
N GLY A 203 -23.91 2.66 -43.34
CA GLY A 203 -22.77 3.02 -44.19
C GLY A 203 -22.82 4.47 -44.67
N ARG A 204 -24.00 4.96 -45.08
CA ARG A 204 -24.21 6.36 -45.47
C ARG A 204 -23.97 7.32 -44.31
N GLN A 205 -24.54 7.03 -43.14
CA GLN A 205 -24.38 7.87 -41.95
C GLN A 205 -22.90 7.97 -41.52
N LEU A 206 -22.16 6.85 -41.57
CA LEU A 206 -20.73 6.85 -41.26
C LEU A 206 -19.92 7.68 -42.27
N ALA A 207 -20.24 7.59 -43.56
CA ALA A 207 -19.59 8.39 -44.60
C ALA A 207 -19.84 9.89 -44.43
N GLU A 208 -21.05 10.29 -44.04
CA GLU A 208 -21.39 11.68 -43.70
C GLU A 208 -20.62 12.16 -42.47
N GLN A 209 -20.53 11.35 -41.40
CA GLN A 209 -19.75 11.69 -40.21
C GLN A 209 -18.26 11.86 -40.51
N MET A 210 -17.67 10.99 -41.34
CA MET A 210 -16.28 11.11 -41.75
C MET A 210 -15.99 12.40 -42.54
N GLN A 211 -16.92 12.82 -43.40
CA GLN A 211 -16.80 14.08 -44.14
C GLN A 211 -16.89 15.29 -43.23
N LEU A 212 -17.78 15.27 -42.23
CA LEU A 212 -17.94 16.34 -41.25
C LEU A 212 -16.73 16.46 -40.31
N GLU A 213 -16.15 15.34 -39.86
CA GLU A 213 -14.94 15.36 -39.04
C GLU A 213 -13.68 15.73 -39.83
N GLY A 214 -13.61 15.37 -41.12
CA GLY A 214 -12.50 15.70 -42.03
C GLY A 214 -12.45 17.16 -42.48
N GLY A 215 -13.59 17.86 -42.51
CA GLY A 215 -13.68 19.27 -42.90
C GLY A 215 -13.29 20.29 -41.80
N GLY A 216 -12.90 19.82 -40.62
CA GLY A 216 -12.57 20.63 -39.45
C GLY A 216 -11.07 20.86 -39.18
N GLN A 217 -10.19 20.58 -40.14
CA GLN A 217 -8.76 20.87 -40.02
C GLN A 217 -8.39 22.18 -40.74
N PRO A 218 -7.91 23.23 -40.04
CA PRO A 218 -6.80 24.04 -40.52
C PRO A 218 -5.45 23.33 -40.29
#